data_AF-A0A2E2U8A7-F1
#
_entry.id   AF-A0A2E2U8A7-F1
#
_cell.length_a   1.000
_cell.length_b   1.000
_cell.length_c   1.000
_cell.angle_alpha   90.00
_cell.angle_beta   90.00
_cell.angle_gamma   90.00
#
_symmetry.space_group_name_H-M   'P 1'
#
loop_
_entity.id
_entity.type
_entity.pdbx_description
1 polymer ?
#
loop_
_entity_poly.entity_id
_entity_poly.type
_entity_poly.pdbx_seq_one_letter_code
_entity_poly.pdbx_strand_id
1 'polypeptide(L)'
;MKIFGSTFVIIFFILAFAFESGTQRHPASQNSSLADHNYRRSFISLDTNLPYRGLTHSPGKDSLYVRAMTGTLLQKAHELALDWKETDPKIYHTFLLASLTVPMHESTLMHFTKRSPVEYCYFSNDFIVQYDENLEKLHDLPASRNARVQIRNAEYLSSNIPRFFEALAMGEDIFKSCEDLQHRDTVQQILFSNDYADVGIMMLNSTSHGDFFASGRIFNTDEVLDYGLNYLYDGFEKISVNYGQYECLNPEEGDLNFHKSLIRGAWAGKYNSGNTSRTCRFTDSNHRFSRNDRGFERNLEKIFNAESIYHDYLPIDSIERNFFNDLVANFYQPERLTTVLDQILQTDYQSLQEVIVNNSPDEQSEELIIEEIVFEDDLENTETDVDSTETETTEIQTTEVESELTEEIIEVGLEEIATDQEIATEEETALEAEVNEQVLEEIALEEQREEPLPVPPEPLPVSENISTYVLWIGNLSGIGVNIRKSPEIIEGNICINSSAISFELIDFVVNGISGDFYEIQNPLEIADCDQSSLYIHKDYVTVNYVSTQREEVQQEIKRVRLSTWVTKRDQHGLAQSTVLGVLGPQELVITNEYVYLNRYMWYSTIDTEGDEVWFYAGELGSLITEEIE
;
A
#
# COMPACT_ATOMS: atom_id res chain seq x y z
N MET A 1 -4.83 -44.44 -40.85
CA MET A 1 -5.38 -43.77 -39.65
C MET A 1 -4.36 -43.44 -38.56
N LYS A 2 -3.14 -44.04 -38.51
CA LYS A 2 -2.15 -43.71 -37.47
C LYS A 2 -1.31 -42.44 -37.71
N ILE A 3 -1.32 -41.88 -38.93
CA ILE A 3 -0.49 -40.72 -39.29
C ILE A 3 -1.18 -39.38 -38.96
N PHE A 4 -2.51 -39.37 -38.80
CA PHE A 4 -3.25 -38.13 -38.50
C PHE A 4 -3.24 -37.73 -37.01
N GLY A 5 -3.01 -38.67 -36.09
CA GLY A 5 -2.98 -38.38 -34.66
C GLY A 5 -1.71 -37.63 -34.23
N SER A 6 -0.56 -38.00 -34.80
CA SER A 6 0.73 -37.42 -34.42
C SER A 6 0.88 -35.96 -34.87
N THR A 7 0.34 -35.61 -36.04
CA THR A 7 0.39 -34.23 -36.55
C THR A 7 -0.55 -33.30 -35.78
N PHE A 8 -1.68 -33.81 -35.27
CA PHE A 8 -2.63 -33.00 -34.49
C PHE A 8 -2.09 -32.68 -33.09
N VAL A 9 -1.41 -33.64 -32.44
CA VAL A 9 -0.76 -33.42 -31.14
C VAL A 9 0.40 -32.43 -31.26
N ILE A 10 1.23 -32.52 -32.30
CA ILE A 10 2.34 -31.57 -32.51
C ILE A 10 1.83 -30.15 -32.79
N ILE A 11 0.76 -30.00 -33.60
CA ILE A 11 0.16 -28.68 -33.86
C ILE A 11 -0.52 -28.13 -32.61
N PHE A 12 -1.16 -28.96 -31.78
CA PHE A 12 -1.79 -28.53 -30.54
C PHE A 12 -0.75 -28.09 -29.49
N PHE A 13 0.39 -28.79 -29.38
CA PHE A 13 1.49 -28.37 -28.49
C PHE A 13 2.18 -27.09 -29.00
N ILE A 14 2.39 -26.93 -30.30
CA ILE A 14 2.97 -25.69 -30.87
C ILE A 14 2.01 -24.51 -30.69
N LEU A 15 0.69 -24.72 -30.80
CA LEU A 15 -0.29 -23.67 -30.52
C LEU A 15 -0.45 -23.39 -29.02
N ALA A 16 -0.35 -24.39 -28.14
CA ALA A 16 -0.37 -24.18 -26.69
C ALA A 16 0.84 -23.35 -26.21
N PHE A 17 2.03 -23.60 -26.75
CA PHE A 17 3.22 -22.79 -26.48
C PHE A 17 3.19 -21.40 -27.14
N ALA A 18 2.40 -21.19 -28.19
CA ALA A 18 2.27 -19.90 -28.85
C ALA A 18 1.28 -18.94 -28.16
N PHE A 19 0.51 -19.40 -27.16
CA PHE A 19 -0.50 -18.60 -26.45
C PHE A 19 -0.17 -18.31 -24.98
N GLU A 20 1.02 -18.66 -24.49
CA GLU A 20 1.53 -18.17 -23.21
C GLU A 20 1.99 -16.71 -23.33
N SER A 21 1.04 -15.80 -23.15
CA SER A 21 1.31 -14.39 -22.87
C SER A 21 1.58 -14.20 -21.37
N GLY A 22 2.65 -14.85 -20.89
CA GLY A 22 3.30 -14.39 -19.66
C GLY A 22 3.89 -13.01 -19.93
N THR A 23 3.51 -12.00 -19.17
CA THR A 23 4.12 -10.66 -19.27
C THR A 23 5.58 -10.74 -18.81
N GLN A 24 6.49 -11.08 -19.71
CA GLN A 24 7.92 -10.87 -19.50
C GLN A 24 8.15 -9.37 -19.30
N ARG A 25 8.74 -9.00 -18.16
CA ARG A 25 9.25 -7.63 -17.98
C ARG A 25 10.53 -7.52 -18.80
N HIS A 26 10.47 -6.74 -19.86
CA HIS A 26 11.64 -6.45 -20.69
C HIS A 26 12.58 -5.48 -19.95
N PRO A 27 13.91 -5.67 -20.00
CA PRO A 27 14.87 -4.69 -19.51
C PRO A 27 14.73 -3.36 -20.27
N ALA A 28 15.09 -2.25 -19.62
CA ALA A 28 14.91 -0.87 -20.11
C ALA A 28 15.52 -0.58 -21.50
N SER A 29 16.42 -1.44 -21.99
CA SER A 29 17.06 -1.32 -23.30
C SER A 29 16.31 -1.99 -24.47
N GLN A 30 15.25 -2.76 -24.21
CA GLN A 30 14.43 -3.35 -25.27
C GLN A 30 13.30 -2.40 -25.67
N ASN A 31 13.31 -2.00 -26.95
CA ASN A 31 12.21 -1.32 -27.67
C ASN A 31 10.92 -2.17 -27.66
N SER A 32 10.30 -2.37 -26.50
CA SER A 32 8.95 -2.89 -26.43
C SER A 32 8.03 -1.81 -26.99
N SER A 33 7.15 -2.17 -27.93
CA SER A 33 6.25 -1.21 -28.55
C SER A 33 5.42 -0.50 -27.48
N LEU A 34 5.70 0.80 -27.29
CA LEU A 34 5.00 1.84 -26.52
C LEU A 34 3.46 1.94 -26.73
N ALA A 35 2.88 0.98 -27.43
CA ALA A 35 1.54 0.97 -27.99
C ALA A 35 0.46 0.37 -27.09
N ASP A 36 0.82 -0.57 -26.21
CA ASP A 36 -0.17 -1.45 -25.54
C ASP A 36 -0.21 -1.35 -24.01
N HIS A 37 0.65 -0.54 -23.42
CA HIS A 37 0.49 -0.19 -22.02
C HIS A 37 -0.46 1.00 -21.92
N ASN A 38 -1.73 0.71 -21.65
CA ASN A 38 -2.63 1.67 -21.01
C ASN A 38 -1.90 2.22 -19.79
N TYR A 39 -1.35 3.43 -19.95
CA TYR A 39 -0.29 3.97 -19.10
C TYR A 39 -0.70 3.92 -17.63
N ARG A 40 0.16 3.24 -16.86
CA ARG A 40 0.09 3.10 -15.40
C ARG A 40 0.83 4.29 -14.80
N ARG A 41 0.52 4.63 -13.55
CA ARG A 41 1.21 5.64 -12.73
C ARG A 41 2.74 5.53 -12.91
N SER A 42 3.42 6.66 -12.96
CA SER A 42 4.85 6.74 -13.25
C SER A 42 5.64 6.89 -11.95
N PHE A 43 6.71 6.13 -11.80
CA PHE A 43 7.71 6.38 -10.77
C PHE A 43 8.88 7.14 -11.41
N ILE A 44 9.23 8.30 -10.86
CA ILE A 44 10.31 9.14 -11.37
C ILE A 44 11.40 9.22 -10.32
N SER A 45 12.62 8.93 -10.74
CA SER A 45 13.79 8.89 -9.84
C SER A 45 14.24 10.30 -9.47
N LEU A 46 14.45 10.53 -8.18
CA LEU A 46 14.87 11.80 -7.58
C LEU A 46 16.40 11.88 -7.49
N ASP A 47 16.93 13.11 -7.38
CA ASP A 47 18.31 13.34 -6.97
C ASP A 47 18.56 12.78 -5.56
N THR A 48 19.66 12.04 -5.40
CA THR A 48 20.12 11.50 -4.11
C THR A 48 20.40 12.58 -3.07
N ASN A 49 20.67 13.81 -3.50
CA ASN A 49 20.93 14.94 -2.60
C ASN A 49 19.65 15.59 -2.08
N LEU A 50 18.49 15.23 -2.64
CA LEU A 50 17.22 15.79 -2.18
C LEU A 50 16.85 15.13 -0.83
N PRO A 51 16.67 15.91 0.25
CA PRO A 51 16.27 15.34 1.52
C PRO A 51 14.82 14.89 1.43
N TYR A 52 14.59 13.58 1.34
CA TYR A 52 13.28 12.98 1.50
C TYR A 52 13.16 12.31 2.87
N ARG A 53 11.93 12.23 3.40
CA ARG A 53 11.65 11.69 4.74
C ARG A 53 10.41 10.78 4.73
N GLY A 54 10.39 9.84 5.66
CA GLY A 54 9.26 8.95 5.91
C GLY A 54 9.29 7.65 5.10
N LEU A 55 8.16 6.94 5.15
CA LEU A 55 8.01 5.60 4.58
C LEU A 55 8.37 5.53 3.09
N THR A 56 9.26 4.60 2.76
CA THR A 56 9.67 4.27 1.39
C THR A 56 9.48 2.78 1.14
N HIS A 57 8.86 2.41 0.02
CA HIS A 57 8.69 1.01 -0.36
C HIS A 57 9.97 0.42 -0.97
N SER A 58 10.46 -0.67 -0.41
CA SER A 58 11.56 -1.47 -0.98
C SER A 58 11.02 -2.81 -1.51
N PRO A 59 11.39 -3.25 -2.73
CA PRO A 59 10.99 -4.56 -3.25
C PRO A 59 11.31 -5.68 -2.26
N GLY A 60 10.38 -6.60 -2.07
CA GLY A 60 10.51 -7.70 -1.11
C GLY A 60 10.07 -7.33 0.30
N LYS A 61 9.96 -6.03 0.64
CA LYS A 61 9.47 -5.57 1.94
C LYS A 61 8.01 -5.12 1.90
N ASP A 62 7.21 -5.70 1.01
CA ASP A 62 5.83 -5.28 0.78
C ASP A 62 4.97 -5.41 2.05
N SER A 63 5.10 -6.51 2.79
CA SER A 63 4.29 -6.74 4.00
C SER A 63 4.60 -5.72 5.09
N LEU A 64 5.89 -5.47 5.38
CA LEU A 64 6.34 -4.49 6.36
C LEU A 64 5.91 -3.07 5.98
N TYR A 65 6.09 -2.70 4.71
CA TYR A 65 5.67 -1.39 4.21
C TYR A 65 4.15 -1.19 4.33
N VAL A 66 3.35 -2.17 3.89
CA VAL A 66 1.88 -2.05 3.95
C VAL A 66 1.39 -2.04 5.41
N ARG A 67 2.02 -2.78 6.33
CA ARG A 67 1.71 -2.70 7.76
C ARG A 67 1.98 -1.31 8.32
N ALA A 68 3.19 -0.79 8.12
CA ALA A 68 3.56 0.53 8.61
C ALA A 68 2.67 1.63 8.02
N MET A 69 2.37 1.56 6.73
CA MET A 69 1.48 2.49 6.06
C MET A 69 0.03 2.42 6.59
N THR A 70 -0.51 1.22 6.76
CA THR A 70 -1.87 1.01 7.27
C THR A 70 -2.01 1.53 8.69
N GLY A 71 -1.05 1.20 9.56
CA GLY A 71 -1.01 1.68 10.94
C GLY A 71 -0.95 3.20 11.03
N THR A 72 -0.03 3.82 10.28
CA THR A 72 0.14 5.27 10.22
C THR A 72 -1.13 5.98 9.74
N LEU A 73 -1.78 5.47 8.68
CA LEU A 73 -3.06 6.00 8.18
C LEU A 73 -4.16 5.95 9.23
N LEU A 74 -4.25 4.86 9.98
CA LEU A 74 -5.26 4.68 11.04
C LEU A 74 -5.01 5.58 12.25
N GLN A 75 -3.75 5.75 12.68
CA GLN A 75 -3.38 6.68 13.75
C GLN A 75 -3.77 8.12 13.40
N LYS A 76 -3.35 8.59 12.21
CA LYS A 76 -3.69 9.95 11.73
C LYS A 76 -5.20 10.14 11.54
N ALA A 77 -5.90 9.15 11.00
CA ALA A 77 -7.35 9.23 10.83
C ALA A 77 -8.11 9.20 12.17
N HIS A 78 -7.61 8.46 13.16
CA HIS A 78 -8.15 8.43 14.51
C HIS A 78 -8.08 9.81 15.16
N GLU A 79 -6.92 10.48 15.08
CA GLU A 79 -6.74 11.83 15.64
C GLU A 79 -7.73 12.84 15.06
N LEU A 80 -7.95 12.81 13.73
CA LEU A 80 -8.89 13.71 13.06
C LEU A 80 -10.36 13.46 13.44
N ALA A 81 -10.73 12.19 13.62
CA ALA A 81 -12.12 11.80 13.86
C ALA A 81 -12.43 11.53 15.33
N LEU A 82 -11.52 11.85 16.26
CA LEU A 82 -11.64 11.47 17.68
C LEU A 82 -12.97 11.91 18.29
N ASP A 83 -13.46 13.10 17.95
CA ASP A 83 -14.73 13.64 18.45
C ASP A 83 -15.95 12.78 18.08
N TRP A 84 -15.90 12.05 16.95
CA TRP A 84 -16.94 11.12 16.53
C TRP A 84 -16.88 9.77 17.22
N LYS A 85 -15.75 9.41 17.84
CA LYS A 85 -15.56 8.08 18.44
C LYS A 85 -16.68 7.74 19.41
N GLU A 86 -17.09 8.71 20.23
CA GLU A 86 -18.17 8.54 21.22
C GLU A 86 -19.52 9.14 20.75
N THR A 87 -19.50 10.21 19.96
CA THR A 87 -20.72 10.93 19.57
C THR A 87 -21.45 10.31 18.38
N ASP A 88 -20.72 9.80 17.40
CA ASP A 88 -21.24 9.08 16.25
C ASP A 88 -20.25 8.00 15.78
N PRO A 89 -20.21 6.85 16.48
CA PRO A 89 -19.21 5.83 16.21
C PRO A 89 -19.34 5.22 14.80
N LYS A 90 -20.51 5.30 14.15
CA LYS A 90 -20.67 4.82 12.77
C LYS A 90 -19.96 5.75 11.78
N ILE A 91 -20.11 7.07 11.95
CA ILE A 91 -19.42 8.06 11.13
C ILE A 91 -17.90 7.99 11.37
N TYR A 92 -17.47 7.82 12.63
CA TYR A 92 -16.07 7.57 12.99
C TYR A 92 -15.45 6.40 12.21
N HIS A 93 -16.04 5.21 12.29
CA HIS A 93 -15.49 4.03 11.59
C HIS A 93 -15.64 4.13 10.06
N THR A 94 -16.65 4.84 9.57
CA THR A 94 -16.77 5.15 8.14
C THR A 94 -15.62 6.03 7.66
N PHE A 95 -15.19 7.00 8.47
CA PHE A 95 -14.03 7.82 8.13
C PHE A 95 -12.73 7.02 8.16
N LEU A 96 -12.54 6.13 9.15
CA LEU A 96 -11.38 5.21 9.16
C LEU A 96 -11.34 4.33 7.90
N LEU A 97 -12.50 3.85 7.43
CA LEU A 97 -12.56 3.07 6.19
C LEU A 97 -12.27 3.95 4.96
N ALA A 98 -12.72 5.20 4.96
CA ALA A 98 -12.41 6.17 3.90
C ALA A 98 -10.91 6.47 3.82
N SER A 99 -10.24 6.67 4.96
CA SER A 99 -8.80 6.96 5.04
C SER A 99 -7.93 5.83 4.54
N LEU A 100 -8.40 4.58 4.59
CA LEU A 100 -7.76 3.43 3.96
C LEU A 100 -8.12 3.29 2.48
N THR A 101 -9.34 3.63 2.10
CA THR A 101 -9.82 3.46 0.72
C THR A 101 -9.16 4.45 -0.24
N VAL A 102 -9.05 5.72 0.15
CA VAL A 102 -8.54 6.80 -0.71
C VAL A 102 -7.09 6.57 -1.15
N PRO A 103 -6.09 6.40 -0.27
CA PRO A 103 -4.71 6.16 -0.70
C PRO A 103 -4.56 4.83 -1.47
N MET A 104 -5.35 3.81 -1.14
CA MET A 104 -5.37 2.58 -1.94
C MET A 104 -5.87 2.86 -3.37
N HIS A 105 -6.98 3.58 -3.50
CA HIS A 105 -7.53 3.97 -4.79
C HIS A 105 -6.56 4.85 -5.57
N GLU A 106 -5.98 5.86 -4.91
CA GLU A 106 -5.21 6.93 -5.54
C GLU A 106 -3.79 6.53 -5.90
N SER A 107 -3.15 5.65 -5.13
CA SER A 107 -1.73 5.35 -5.33
C SER A 107 -1.35 3.88 -5.10
N THR A 108 -2.31 3.01 -4.76
CA THR A 108 -1.99 1.65 -4.30
C THR A 108 -1.05 1.69 -3.09
N LEU A 109 -1.25 2.68 -2.21
CA LEU A 109 -0.48 2.92 -0.98
C LEU A 109 0.98 3.31 -1.21
N MET A 110 1.37 3.72 -2.41
CA MET A 110 2.76 4.06 -2.71
C MET A 110 2.95 5.57 -2.74
N HIS A 111 3.86 6.09 -1.92
CA HIS A 111 4.40 7.45 -2.12
C HIS A 111 5.74 7.39 -2.84
N PHE A 112 6.61 6.57 -2.26
CA PHE A 112 8.02 6.48 -2.53
C PHE A 112 8.42 5.03 -2.73
N THR A 113 9.38 4.77 -3.61
CA THR A 113 10.00 3.46 -3.72
C THR A 113 11.50 3.54 -3.97
N LYS A 114 12.25 2.63 -3.35
CA LYS A 114 13.69 2.43 -3.57
C LYS A 114 13.89 1.29 -4.57
N ARG A 115 14.64 1.51 -5.65
CA ARG A 115 14.86 0.51 -6.71
C ARG A 115 16.32 0.51 -7.19
N SER A 116 16.74 -0.57 -7.85
CA SER A 116 17.97 -0.56 -8.63
C SER A 116 17.79 0.33 -9.88
N PRO A 117 18.67 1.31 -10.13
CA PRO A 117 18.59 2.14 -11.34
C PRO A 117 18.79 1.34 -12.62
N VAL A 118 19.59 0.26 -12.57
CA VAL A 118 19.85 -0.60 -13.74
C VAL A 118 18.57 -1.28 -14.24
N GLU A 119 17.70 -1.67 -13.31
CA GLU A 119 16.45 -2.35 -13.64
C GLU A 119 15.28 -1.38 -13.86
N TYR A 120 15.27 -0.23 -13.18
CA TYR A 120 14.08 0.61 -13.03
C TYR A 120 14.31 2.09 -13.31
N CYS A 121 15.42 2.49 -13.95
CA CYS A 121 15.47 3.83 -14.53
C CYS A 121 14.58 3.88 -15.78
N TYR A 122 13.48 4.61 -15.68
CA TYR A 122 12.46 4.69 -16.70
C TYR A 122 12.80 5.75 -17.75
N PHE A 123 12.31 5.53 -18.97
CA PHE A 123 12.25 6.54 -20.03
C PHE A 123 11.72 7.90 -19.53
N SER A 124 10.83 7.92 -18.53
CA SER A 124 10.30 9.16 -17.96
C SER A 124 11.38 10.07 -17.35
N ASN A 125 12.46 9.52 -16.77
CA ASN A 125 13.57 10.32 -16.24
C ASN A 125 14.32 11.04 -17.38
N ASP A 126 14.77 10.30 -18.39
CA ASP A 126 15.45 10.88 -19.56
C ASP A 126 14.52 11.79 -20.36
N PHE A 127 13.24 11.45 -20.42
CA PHE A 127 12.24 12.28 -21.08
C PHE A 127 12.09 13.63 -20.38
N ILE A 128 12.06 13.67 -19.05
CA ILE A 128 11.98 14.92 -18.29
C ILE A 128 13.26 15.75 -18.46
N VAL A 129 14.43 15.12 -18.39
CA VAL A 129 15.72 15.84 -18.47
C VAL A 129 16.00 16.36 -19.89
N GLN A 130 15.63 15.60 -20.94
CA GLN A 130 15.84 15.98 -22.34
C GLN A 130 14.52 16.33 -23.02
N TYR A 131 13.65 17.01 -22.28
CA TYR A 131 12.24 17.18 -22.64
C TYR A 131 12.04 17.88 -24.01
N ASP A 132 12.70 19.01 -24.26
CA ASP A 132 12.54 19.76 -25.51
C ASP A 132 12.99 18.94 -26.74
N GLU A 133 14.14 18.27 -26.63
CA GLU A 133 14.68 17.44 -27.72
C GLU A 133 13.79 16.23 -28.02
N ASN A 134 13.21 15.62 -26.99
CA ASN A 134 12.35 14.45 -27.15
C ASN A 134 11.00 14.82 -27.77
N LEU A 135 10.46 15.99 -27.43
CA LEU A 135 9.22 16.48 -28.05
C LEU A 135 9.41 16.74 -29.55
N GLU A 136 10.53 17.35 -29.96
CA GLU A 136 10.86 17.57 -31.38
C GLU A 136 10.94 16.24 -32.15
N LYS A 137 11.70 15.26 -31.61
CA LYS A 137 11.83 13.91 -32.19
C LYS A 137 10.47 13.20 -32.34
N LEU A 138 9.55 13.40 -31.39
CA LEU A 138 8.21 12.80 -31.43
C LEU A 138 7.33 13.42 -32.52
N HIS A 139 7.44 14.73 -32.76
CA HIS A 139 6.70 15.40 -33.83
C HIS A 139 7.17 14.97 -35.23
N ASP A 140 8.41 14.53 -35.37
CA ASP A 140 8.97 14.02 -36.63
C ASP A 140 8.57 12.57 -36.94
N LEU A 141 7.96 11.84 -35.99
CA LEU A 141 7.52 10.48 -36.22
C LEU A 141 6.38 10.42 -37.25
N PRO A 142 6.39 9.42 -38.17
CA PRO A 142 5.30 9.24 -39.10
C PRO A 142 3.98 9.02 -38.35
N ALA A 143 2.91 9.65 -38.84
CA ALA A 143 1.61 9.68 -38.21
C ALA A 143 1.00 8.27 -38.05
N SER A 144 1.31 7.63 -36.92
CA SER A 144 0.76 6.34 -36.48
C SER A 144 -0.10 6.54 -35.23
N ARG A 145 -0.95 5.55 -34.90
CA ARG A 145 -1.73 5.60 -33.66
C ARG A 145 -0.82 5.71 -32.43
N ASN A 146 0.31 5.01 -32.44
CA ASN A 146 1.27 4.99 -31.34
C ASN A 146 2.00 6.34 -31.23
N ALA A 147 2.44 6.89 -32.36
CA ALA A 147 3.04 8.24 -32.39
C ALA A 147 2.08 9.29 -31.84
N ARG A 148 0.78 9.25 -32.19
CA ARG A 148 -0.22 10.19 -31.63
C ARG A 148 -0.41 10.06 -30.12
N VAL A 149 -0.29 8.85 -29.57
CA VAL A 149 -0.39 8.63 -28.11
C VAL A 149 0.88 9.15 -27.43
N GLN A 150 2.06 8.86 -27.98
CA GLN A 150 3.33 9.35 -27.46
C GLN A 150 3.42 10.87 -27.49
N ILE A 151 3.05 11.51 -28.61
CA ILE A 151 2.98 12.96 -28.74
C ILE A 151 2.02 13.53 -27.70
N ARG A 152 0.82 12.97 -27.52
CA ARG A 152 -0.11 13.46 -26.51
C ARG A 152 0.46 13.35 -25.09
N ASN A 153 1.12 12.24 -24.76
CA ASN A 153 1.72 12.06 -23.44
C ASN A 153 2.87 13.04 -23.23
N ALA A 154 3.68 13.25 -24.27
CA ALA A 154 4.72 14.27 -24.29
C ALA A 154 4.13 15.68 -24.11
N GLU A 155 3.02 16.01 -24.77
CA GLU A 155 2.27 17.27 -24.60
C GLU A 155 1.63 17.41 -23.20
N TYR A 156 1.31 16.31 -22.53
CA TYR A 156 0.88 16.36 -21.12
C TYR A 156 2.06 16.62 -20.18
N LEU A 157 3.15 15.87 -20.32
CA LEU A 157 4.40 16.10 -19.59
C LEU A 157 4.87 17.54 -19.74
N SER A 158 4.93 17.98 -21.00
CA SER A 158 5.15 19.35 -21.46
C SER A 158 4.40 20.44 -20.71
N SER A 159 3.12 20.21 -20.44
CA SER A 159 2.26 21.22 -19.86
C SER A 159 2.19 21.15 -18.33
N ASN A 160 2.51 19.99 -17.74
CA ASN A 160 2.37 19.76 -16.30
C ASN A 160 3.70 19.73 -15.55
N ILE A 161 4.79 19.27 -16.15
CA ILE A 161 6.11 19.24 -15.50
C ILE A 161 6.62 20.67 -15.18
N PRO A 162 6.55 21.65 -16.10
CA PRO A 162 6.91 23.03 -15.75
C PRO A 162 6.06 23.59 -14.62
N ARG A 163 4.76 23.25 -14.57
CA ARG A 163 3.87 23.65 -13.47
C ARG A 163 4.24 22.97 -12.16
N PHE A 164 4.68 21.72 -12.21
CA PHE A 164 5.18 21.03 -11.03
C PHE A 164 6.47 21.69 -10.51
N PHE A 165 7.42 22.03 -11.37
CA PHE A 165 8.62 22.77 -10.97
C PHE A 165 8.29 24.18 -10.43
N GLU A 166 7.39 24.89 -11.10
CA GLU A 166 6.88 26.19 -10.64
C GLU A 166 6.22 26.06 -9.26
N ALA A 167 5.38 25.04 -9.09
CA ALA A 167 4.70 24.76 -7.83
C ALA A 167 5.68 24.38 -6.72
N LEU A 168 6.78 23.66 -7.02
CA LEU A 168 7.81 23.32 -6.04
C LEU A 168 8.70 24.51 -5.65
N ALA A 169 8.76 25.55 -6.48
CA ALA A 169 9.80 26.58 -6.40
C ALA A 169 11.23 25.99 -6.37
N MET A 170 11.43 24.86 -7.05
CA MET A 170 12.71 24.14 -7.15
C MET A 170 13.20 24.11 -8.61
N GLY A 171 14.52 23.93 -8.78
CA GLY A 171 15.13 23.76 -10.09
C GLY A 171 14.77 22.42 -10.75
N GLU A 172 14.99 22.34 -12.06
CA GLU A 172 14.78 21.11 -12.84
C GLU A 172 15.77 19.99 -12.48
N ASP A 173 16.82 20.33 -11.73
CA ASP A 173 17.91 19.45 -11.32
C ASP A 173 17.50 18.39 -10.28
N ILE A 174 16.29 18.46 -9.74
CA ILE A 174 15.74 17.44 -8.83
C ILE A 174 15.52 16.08 -9.50
N PHE A 175 15.42 16.05 -10.84
CA PHE A 175 15.37 14.81 -11.60
C PHE A 175 16.68 14.61 -12.35
N LYS A 176 17.24 13.40 -12.26
CA LYS A 176 18.47 13.03 -12.95
C LYS A 176 18.19 12.13 -14.14
N SER A 177 19.08 12.19 -15.14
CA SER A 177 19.02 11.28 -16.29
C SER A 177 19.35 9.85 -15.85
N CYS A 178 18.96 8.87 -16.65
CA CYS A 178 19.32 7.49 -16.38
C CYS A 178 20.83 7.25 -16.49
N GLU A 179 21.53 8.01 -17.34
CA GLU A 179 22.99 7.96 -17.41
C GLU A 179 23.64 8.40 -16.09
N ASP A 180 23.09 9.43 -15.43
CA ASP A 180 23.59 9.90 -14.13
C ASP A 180 23.27 8.90 -13.00
N LEU A 181 22.15 8.19 -13.12
CA LEU A 181 21.62 7.30 -12.07
C LEU A 181 22.17 5.88 -12.14
N GLN A 182 22.58 5.38 -13.31
CA GLN A 182 22.99 3.98 -13.50
C GLN A 182 24.20 3.54 -12.65
N HIS A 183 24.98 4.50 -12.15
CA HIS A 183 26.16 4.26 -11.32
C HIS A 183 25.84 4.18 -9.81
N ARG A 184 24.57 4.34 -9.43
CA ARG A 184 24.12 4.22 -8.04
C ARG A 184 23.68 2.79 -7.75
N ASP A 185 23.83 2.36 -6.50
CA ASP A 185 23.32 1.05 -6.08
C ASP A 185 21.80 1.04 -6.05
N THR A 186 21.21 2.15 -5.58
CA THR A 186 19.76 2.35 -5.54
C THR A 186 19.38 3.78 -5.87
N VAL A 187 18.15 3.94 -6.33
CA VAL A 187 17.51 5.23 -6.57
C VAL A 187 16.18 5.30 -5.85
N GLN A 188 15.90 6.49 -5.33
CA GLN A 188 14.61 6.82 -4.77
C GLN A 188 13.68 7.32 -5.87
N GLN A 189 12.45 6.83 -5.92
CA GLN A 189 11.47 7.24 -6.92
C GLN A 189 10.19 7.71 -6.23
N ILE A 190 9.61 8.80 -6.73
CA ILE A 190 8.30 9.30 -6.29
C ILE A 190 7.22 8.95 -7.32
N LEU A 191 6.02 8.69 -6.83
CA LEU A 191 4.86 8.33 -7.65
C LEU A 191 4.18 9.56 -8.25
N PHE A 192 3.88 9.50 -9.55
CA PHE A 192 3.08 10.47 -10.30
C PHE A 192 1.86 9.80 -10.94
N SER A 193 0.78 10.58 -11.08
CA SER A 193 -0.32 10.26 -11.99
C SER A 193 0.15 10.21 -13.43
N ASN A 194 -0.71 9.69 -14.31
CA ASN A 194 -0.41 9.55 -15.73
C ASN A 194 -0.19 10.88 -16.45
N ASP A 195 -0.83 11.94 -15.97
CA ASP A 195 -0.69 13.30 -16.50
C ASP A 195 0.34 14.12 -15.73
N TYR A 196 1.00 13.54 -14.73
CA TYR A 196 2.03 14.16 -13.89
C TYR A 196 1.53 15.39 -13.10
N ALA A 197 0.22 15.61 -13.08
CA ALA A 197 -0.38 16.70 -12.32
C ALA A 197 -0.55 16.34 -10.84
N ASP A 198 -0.82 15.06 -10.56
CA ASP A 198 -1.04 14.54 -9.22
C ASP A 198 0.15 13.70 -8.74
N VAL A 199 0.53 13.86 -7.48
CA VAL A 199 1.78 13.29 -6.95
C VAL A 199 1.53 12.58 -5.62
N GLY A 200 2.18 11.42 -5.47
CA GLY A 200 2.32 10.71 -4.21
C GLY A 200 1.15 9.83 -3.79
N ILE A 201 1.18 9.40 -2.52
CA ILE A 201 0.25 8.39 -1.99
C ILE A 201 -1.20 8.87 -1.96
N MET A 202 -1.39 10.19 -1.80
CA MET A 202 -2.69 10.85 -1.81
C MET A 202 -3.03 11.44 -3.19
N MET A 203 -2.16 11.35 -4.21
CA MET A 203 -2.36 11.99 -5.52
C MET A 203 -2.77 13.46 -5.39
N LEU A 204 -1.96 14.24 -4.67
CA LEU A 204 -2.21 15.67 -4.52
C LEU A 204 -1.89 16.37 -5.83
N ASN A 205 -2.85 17.15 -6.34
CA ASN A 205 -2.68 17.92 -7.55
C ASN A 205 -1.77 19.15 -7.33
N SER A 206 -0.63 19.20 -8.00
CA SER A 206 0.36 20.29 -7.89
C SER A 206 -0.19 21.68 -8.16
N THR A 207 -1.16 21.81 -9.07
CA THR A 207 -1.79 23.11 -9.39
C THR A 207 -2.79 23.52 -8.31
N SER A 208 -3.58 22.57 -7.79
CA SER A 208 -4.63 22.87 -6.81
C SER A 208 -4.08 23.05 -5.39
N HIS A 209 -2.89 22.50 -5.13
CA HIS A 209 -2.24 22.50 -3.82
C HIS A 209 -0.86 23.19 -3.86
N GLY A 210 -0.71 24.23 -4.69
CA GLY A 210 0.58 24.89 -4.95
C GLY A 210 1.39 25.23 -3.69
N ASP A 211 0.76 25.80 -2.66
CA ASP A 211 1.45 26.16 -1.40
C ASP A 211 2.06 24.94 -0.67
N PHE A 212 1.42 23.77 -0.77
CA PHE A 212 1.94 22.52 -0.20
C PHE A 212 3.16 22.03 -0.97
N PHE A 213 3.15 22.16 -2.31
CA PHE A 213 4.30 21.80 -3.14
C PHE A 213 5.46 22.79 -2.95
N ALA A 214 5.17 24.09 -2.85
CA ALA A 214 6.18 25.15 -2.73
C ALA A 214 7.00 25.06 -1.44
N SER A 215 6.44 24.42 -0.42
CA SER A 215 7.12 24.16 0.84
C SER A 215 7.98 22.89 0.84
N GLY A 216 8.04 22.15 -0.28
CA GLY A 216 8.80 20.91 -0.41
C GLY A 216 8.21 19.72 0.38
N ARG A 217 7.03 19.89 0.99
CA ARG A 217 6.39 18.91 1.87
C ARG A 217 5.99 17.63 1.14
N ILE A 218 5.85 17.69 -0.18
CA ILE A 218 5.64 16.51 -1.04
C ILE A 218 6.80 15.51 -0.97
N PHE A 219 7.97 15.90 -0.43
CA PHE A 219 9.10 15.00 -0.22
C PHE A 219 9.12 14.34 1.16
N ASN A 220 8.07 14.52 1.96
CA ASN A 220 7.90 13.90 3.27
C ASN A 220 6.60 13.09 3.30
N THR A 221 6.71 11.75 3.39
CA THR A 221 5.53 10.86 3.38
C THR A 221 4.52 11.24 4.47
N ASP A 222 4.98 11.52 5.68
CA ASP A 222 4.09 11.79 6.81
C ASP A 222 3.31 13.09 6.62
N GLU A 223 3.96 14.12 6.06
CA GLU A 223 3.31 15.40 5.78
C GLU A 223 2.30 15.31 4.62
N VAL A 224 2.57 14.47 3.63
CA VAL A 224 1.63 14.16 2.54
C VAL A 224 0.40 13.44 3.08
N LEU A 225 0.59 12.48 3.99
CA LEU A 225 -0.50 11.79 4.67
C LEU A 225 -1.33 12.77 5.51
N ASP A 226 -0.70 13.59 6.34
CA ASP A 226 -1.39 14.58 7.15
C ASP A 226 -2.21 15.53 6.28
N TYR A 227 -1.59 16.12 5.25
CA TYR A 227 -2.26 17.07 4.38
C TYR A 227 -3.42 16.43 3.63
N GLY A 228 -3.20 15.27 3.00
CA GLY A 228 -4.23 14.58 2.24
C GLY A 228 -5.39 14.08 3.09
N LEU A 229 -5.11 13.58 4.31
CA LEU A 229 -6.15 13.12 5.23
C LEU A 229 -6.96 14.28 5.80
N ASN A 230 -6.32 15.40 6.17
CA ASN A 230 -7.04 16.62 6.55
C ASN A 230 -7.94 17.10 5.41
N TYR A 231 -7.43 17.11 4.17
CA TYR A 231 -8.21 17.53 3.01
C TYR A 231 -9.41 16.62 2.73
N LEU A 232 -9.26 15.30 2.93
CA LEU A 232 -10.35 14.34 2.89
C LEU A 232 -11.35 14.56 4.03
N TYR A 233 -10.86 14.70 5.26
CA TYR A 233 -11.65 14.92 6.48
C TYR A 233 -12.54 16.14 6.35
N ASP A 234 -12.00 17.28 5.92
CA ASP A 234 -12.79 18.51 5.74
C ASP A 234 -13.98 18.34 4.79
N GLY A 235 -13.83 17.49 3.77
CA GLY A 235 -14.90 17.15 2.84
C GLY A 235 -15.90 16.22 3.51
N PHE A 236 -15.38 15.16 4.12
CA PHE A 236 -16.14 14.13 4.79
C PHE A 236 -17.00 14.70 5.93
N GLU A 237 -16.43 15.49 6.84
CA GLU A 237 -17.12 16.17 7.94
C GLU A 237 -18.30 16.98 7.40
N LYS A 238 -18.05 17.91 6.48
CA LYS A 238 -19.10 18.79 5.92
C LYS A 238 -20.25 18.00 5.30
N ILE A 239 -19.94 16.92 4.61
CA ILE A 239 -20.93 16.06 3.96
C ILE A 239 -21.67 15.23 5.00
N SER A 240 -20.98 14.65 5.98
CA SER A 240 -21.56 13.82 7.04
C SER A 240 -22.51 14.61 7.94
N VAL A 241 -22.22 15.89 8.23
CA VAL A 241 -23.12 16.75 9.03
C VAL A 241 -24.34 17.21 8.22
N ASN A 242 -24.20 17.33 6.90
CA ASN A 242 -25.21 17.89 6.00
C ASN A 242 -25.72 16.87 4.97
N TYR A 243 -25.70 15.57 5.28
CA TYR A 243 -25.97 14.53 4.28
C TYR A 243 -27.34 14.68 3.60
N GLY A 244 -28.34 15.20 4.34
CA GLY A 244 -29.70 15.47 3.81
C GLY A 244 -29.77 16.52 2.69
N GLN A 245 -28.69 17.28 2.44
CA GLN A 245 -28.59 18.20 1.30
C GLN A 245 -28.13 17.51 0.01
N TYR A 246 -27.72 16.24 0.09
CA TYR A 246 -27.16 15.47 -1.01
C TYR A 246 -28.08 14.31 -1.36
N GLU A 247 -28.78 14.38 -2.50
CA GLU A 247 -29.75 13.38 -2.93
C GLU A 247 -29.17 11.95 -3.00
N CYS A 248 -27.88 11.83 -3.30
CA CYS A 248 -27.15 10.56 -3.35
C CYS A 248 -26.84 9.94 -1.98
N LEU A 249 -27.10 10.64 -0.88
CA LEU A 249 -26.83 10.19 0.49
C LEU A 249 -28.15 9.94 1.21
N ASN A 250 -28.84 8.89 0.81
CA ASN A 250 -30.14 8.53 1.38
C ASN A 250 -30.00 7.44 2.46
N PRO A 251 -30.23 7.76 3.75
CA PRO A 251 -30.19 6.75 4.81
C PRO A 251 -31.25 5.65 4.66
N GLU A 252 -32.32 5.89 3.90
CA GLU A 252 -33.37 4.88 3.64
C GLU A 252 -32.89 3.72 2.76
N GLU A 253 -31.74 3.85 2.08
CA GLU A 253 -31.12 2.77 1.29
C GLU A 253 -30.44 1.69 2.15
N GLY A 254 -30.45 1.87 3.48
CA GLY A 254 -29.85 1.00 4.48
C GLY A 254 -28.43 1.46 4.87
N ASP A 255 -28.07 1.22 6.13
CA ASP A 255 -26.82 1.70 6.75
C ASP A 255 -25.58 1.43 5.88
N LEU A 256 -25.40 0.20 5.41
CA LEU A 256 -24.23 -0.17 4.59
C LEU A 256 -24.13 0.67 3.30
N ASN A 257 -25.25 0.86 2.61
CA ASN A 257 -25.28 1.62 1.35
C ASN A 257 -25.06 3.11 1.61
N PHE A 258 -25.69 3.66 2.65
CA PHE A 258 -25.48 5.04 3.08
C PHE A 258 -24.00 5.32 3.33
N HIS A 259 -23.33 4.50 4.14
CA HIS A 259 -21.92 4.74 4.46
C HIS A 259 -20.98 4.51 3.27
N LYS A 260 -21.27 3.55 2.38
CA LYS A 260 -20.55 3.42 1.09
C LYS A 260 -20.69 4.68 0.23
N SER A 261 -21.91 5.20 0.12
CA SER A 261 -22.19 6.44 -0.61
C SER A 261 -21.52 7.65 0.04
N LEU A 262 -21.44 7.70 1.38
CA LEU A 262 -20.72 8.74 2.10
C LEU A 262 -19.21 8.73 1.79
N ILE A 263 -18.57 7.56 1.81
CA ILE A 263 -17.14 7.41 1.43
C ILE A 263 -16.92 7.89 -0.02
N ARG A 264 -17.76 7.43 -0.95
CA ARG A 264 -17.69 7.84 -2.37
C ARG A 264 -17.93 9.34 -2.55
N GLY A 265 -18.89 9.90 -1.80
CA GLY A 265 -19.25 11.30 -1.83
C GLY A 265 -18.15 12.21 -1.32
N ALA A 266 -17.51 11.84 -0.21
CA ALA A 266 -16.36 12.58 0.32
C ALA A 266 -15.19 12.62 -0.66
N TRP A 267 -14.88 11.47 -1.28
CA TRP A 267 -13.87 11.40 -2.32
C TRP A 267 -14.26 12.19 -3.59
N ALA A 268 -15.46 12.01 -4.12
CA ALA A 268 -15.89 12.66 -5.35
C ALA A 268 -16.09 14.19 -5.19
N GLY A 269 -16.51 14.62 -4.00
CA GLY A 269 -16.77 16.00 -3.62
C GLY A 269 -15.47 16.79 -3.41
N LYS A 270 -15.16 17.15 -2.16
CA LYS A 270 -14.02 18.03 -1.87
C LYS A 270 -12.70 17.45 -2.38
N TYR A 271 -12.45 16.17 -2.13
CA TYR A 271 -11.14 15.58 -2.39
C TYR A 271 -10.76 15.61 -3.88
N ASN A 272 -11.55 14.99 -4.75
CA ASN A 272 -11.22 14.89 -6.17
C ASN A 272 -11.67 16.12 -6.97
N SER A 273 -12.67 16.88 -6.51
CA SER A 273 -13.23 18.00 -7.30
C SER A 273 -12.96 19.39 -6.73
N GLY A 274 -12.41 19.49 -5.53
CA GLY A 274 -12.22 20.74 -4.79
C GLY A 274 -13.50 21.31 -4.18
N ASN A 275 -14.66 20.65 -4.33
CA ASN A 275 -15.94 21.25 -3.96
C ASN A 275 -16.98 20.21 -3.49
N THR A 276 -17.54 20.40 -2.30
CA THR A 276 -18.58 19.53 -1.74
C THR A 276 -19.90 19.57 -2.52
N SER A 277 -20.22 20.63 -3.27
CA SER A 277 -21.41 20.64 -4.14
C SER A 277 -21.39 19.58 -5.23
N ARG A 278 -20.22 18.98 -5.51
CA ARG A 278 -20.04 17.89 -6.48
C ARG A 278 -20.03 16.50 -5.85
N THR A 279 -20.37 16.36 -4.56
CA THR A 279 -20.48 15.08 -3.84
C THR A 279 -21.26 14.04 -4.64
N CYS A 280 -22.42 14.39 -5.20
CA CYS A 280 -23.26 13.42 -5.92
C CYS A 280 -22.88 13.17 -7.37
N ARG A 281 -21.74 13.66 -7.87
CA ARG A 281 -21.36 13.41 -9.28
C ARG A 281 -21.16 11.92 -9.58
N PHE A 282 -20.90 11.09 -8.57
CA PHE A 282 -20.70 9.65 -8.74
C PHE A 282 -21.99 8.90 -9.12
N THR A 283 -23.17 9.48 -8.90
CA THR A 283 -24.46 8.88 -9.32
C THR A 283 -24.83 9.26 -10.74
N ASP A 284 -24.26 10.34 -11.28
CA ASP A 284 -24.51 10.76 -12.66
C ASP A 284 -23.65 9.98 -13.65
N SER A 285 -24.22 8.90 -14.19
CA SER A 285 -23.60 8.07 -15.23
C SER A 285 -23.17 8.85 -16.48
N ASN A 286 -23.80 10.00 -16.76
CA ASN A 286 -23.48 10.86 -17.91
C ASN A 286 -22.39 11.89 -17.60
N HIS A 287 -21.98 12.03 -16.33
CA HIS A 287 -20.94 12.98 -15.96
C HIS A 287 -19.62 12.60 -16.62
N ARG A 288 -18.86 13.59 -17.10
CA ARG A 288 -17.58 13.36 -17.78
C ARG A 288 -16.54 12.60 -16.93
N PHE A 289 -16.71 12.65 -15.61
CA PHE A 289 -15.84 11.95 -14.64
C PHE A 289 -16.41 10.63 -14.11
N SER A 290 -17.55 10.15 -14.62
CA SER A 290 -18.18 8.89 -14.16
C SER A 290 -17.29 7.65 -14.33
N ARG A 291 -16.24 7.75 -15.15
CA ARG A 291 -15.20 6.70 -15.26
C ARG A 291 -14.30 6.65 -14.02
N ASN A 292 -13.97 7.79 -13.44
CA ASN A 292 -13.13 7.87 -12.24
C ASN A 292 -13.90 7.28 -11.06
N ASP A 293 -15.19 7.66 -10.94
CA ASP A 293 -16.06 7.14 -9.88
C ASP A 293 -16.24 5.62 -9.95
N ARG A 294 -16.36 5.03 -11.16
CA ARG A 294 -16.34 3.57 -11.36
C ARG A 294 -15.01 2.91 -11.01
N GLY A 295 -13.91 3.65 -11.14
CA GLY A 295 -12.60 3.21 -10.67
C GLY A 295 -12.57 3.13 -9.15
N PHE A 296 -13.07 4.16 -8.47
CA PHE A 296 -13.15 4.22 -7.02
C PHE A 296 -14.09 3.15 -6.46
N GLU A 297 -15.31 3.05 -6.99
CA GLU A 297 -16.31 2.05 -6.58
C GLU A 297 -15.76 0.62 -6.65
N ARG A 298 -15.11 0.26 -7.76
CA ARG A 298 -14.49 -1.07 -7.90
C ARG A 298 -13.38 -1.33 -6.88
N ASN A 299 -12.61 -0.32 -6.51
CA ASN A 299 -11.58 -0.47 -5.47
C ASN A 299 -12.22 -0.61 -4.08
N LEU A 300 -13.28 0.14 -3.82
CA LEU A 300 -14.06 -0.02 -2.59
C LEU A 300 -14.69 -1.43 -2.53
N GLU A 301 -15.23 -1.94 -3.63
CA GLU A 301 -15.74 -3.32 -3.72
C GLU A 301 -14.66 -4.37 -3.43
N LYS A 302 -13.43 -4.18 -3.93
CA LYS A 302 -12.30 -5.06 -3.58
C LYS A 302 -12.01 -5.10 -2.09
N ILE A 303 -12.16 -3.98 -1.39
CA ILE A 303 -12.03 -3.94 0.07
C ILE A 303 -13.11 -4.82 0.70
N PHE A 304 -14.36 -4.68 0.27
CA PHE A 304 -15.48 -5.48 0.80
C PHE A 304 -15.43 -6.97 0.44
N ASN A 305 -14.83 -7.32 -0.70
CA ASN A 305 -14.78 -8.70 -1.20
C ASN A 305 -13.51 -9.46 -0.76
N ALA A 306 -12.70 -8.88 0.12
CA ALA A 306 -11.42 -9.46 0.52
C ALA A 306 -10.36 -9.61 -0.59
N GLU A 307 -10.36 -8.70 -1.57
CA GLU A 307 -9.51 -8.71 -2.78
C GLU A 307 -8.63 -7.44 -2.90
N SER A 308 -8.43 -6.72 -1.81
CA SER A 308 -7.65 -5.46 -1.80
C SER A 308 -6.16 -5.68 -1.52
N ILE A 309 -5.35 -4.64 -1.73
CA ILE A 309 -3.90 -4.69 -1.42
C ILE A 309 -3.63 -5.02 0.05
N TYR A 310 -4.51 -4.59 0.95
CA TYR A 310 -4.45 -4.97 2.37
C TYR A 310 -4.62 -6.48 2.54
N HIS A 311 -5.46 -7.10 1.70
CA HIS A 311 -5.69 -8.53 1.74
C HIS A 311 -4.48 -9.33 1.22
N ASP A 312 -3.81 -8.80 0.22
CA ASP A 312 -2.65 -9.43 -0.42
C ASP A 312 -1.40 -9.36 0.47
N TYR A 313 -1.14 -8.20 1.08
CA TYR A 313 0.17 -7.89 1.67
C TYR A 313 0.20 -7.79 3.20
N LEU A 314 -0.92 -7.52 3.88
CA LEU A 314 -0.91 -7.63 5.35
C LEU A 314 -0.80 -9.11 5.75
N PRO A 315 0.10 -9.48 6.69
CA PRO A 315 0.15 -10.83 7.24
C PRO A 315 -1.19 -11.19 7.88
N ILE A 316 -1.63 -12.45 7.72
CA ILE A 316 -2.97 -12.90 8.16
C ILE A 316 -3.18 -12.64 9.65
N ASP A 317 -2.16 -12.88 10.46
CA ASP A 317 -2.23 -12.77 11.92
C ASP A 317 -1.81 -11.40 12.45
N SER A 318 -1.55 -10.43 11.56
CA SER A 318 -1.13 -9.08 11.97
C SER A 318 -2.29 -8.31 12.60
N ILE A 319 -1.99 -7.46 13.59
CA ILE A 319 -3.00 -6.61 14.24
C ILE A 319 -3.69 -5.69 13.23
N GLU A 320 -2.96 -5.22 12.22
CA GLU A 320 -3.50 -4.37 11.16
C GLU A 320 -4.51 -5.13 10.31
N ARG A 321 -4.20 -6.39 9.94
CA ARG A 321 -5.12 -7.22 9.14
C ARG A 321 -6.38 -7.57 9.91
N ASN A 322 -6.23 -7.94 11.18
CA ASN A 322 -7.37 -8.30 12.02
C ASN A 322 -8.31 -7.11 12.20
N PHE A 323 -7.77 -5.93 12.57
CA PHE A 323 -8.59 -4.72 12.67
C PHE A 323 -9.22 -4.33 11.34
N PHE A 324 -8.48 -4.40 10.23
CA PHE A 324 -9.01 -4.05 8.91
C PHE A 324 -10.16 -4.96 8.49
N ASN A 325 -10.03 -6.28 8.67
CA ASN A 325 -11.12 -7.22 8.39
C ASN A 325 -12.35 -6.92 9.26
N ASP A 326 -12.16 -6.66 10.55
CA ASP A 326 -13.23 -6.32 11.49
C ASP A 326 -13.91 -5.00 11.10
N LEU A 327 -13.12 -3.98 10.73
CA LEU A 327 -13.59 -2.68 10.25
C LEU A 327 -14.44 -2.86 9.00
N VAL A 328 -13.97 -3.58 7.99
CA VAL A 328 -14.73 -3.80 6.74
C VAL A 328 -16.05 -4.53 7.01
N ALA A 329 -16.05 -5.51 7.92
CA ALA A 329 -17.24 -6.28 8.26
C ALA A 329 -18.25 -5.46 9.09
N ASN A 330 -17.78 -4.56 9.95
CA ASN A 330 -18.60 -3.96 11.02
C ASN A 330 -18.51 -2.42 11.15
N PHE A 331 -17.95 -1.67 10.20
CA PHE A 331 -17.83 -0.21 10.32
C PHE A 331 -19.17 0.53 10.52
N TYR A 332 -20.29 -0.08 10.10
CA TYR A 332 -21.65 0.44 10.32
C TYR A 332 -22.34 -0.16 11.57
N GLN A 333 -21.65 -1.06 12.29
CA GLN A 333 -22.07 -1.76 13.52
C GLN A 333 -20.95 -1.70 14.58
N PRO A 334 -20.65 -0.49 15.10
CA PRO A 334 -19.49 -0.23 15.95
C PRO A 334 -19.44 -1.12 17.19
N GLU A 335 -20.59 -1.56 17.72
CA GLU A 335 -20.69 -2.47 18.86
C GLU A 335 -20.08 -3.87 18.62
N ARG A 336 -19.80 -4.23 17.35
CA ARG A 336 -19.17 -5.50 16.97
C ARG A 336 -17.68 -5.39 16.69
N LEU A 337 -17.12 -4.19 16.73
CA LEU A 337 -15.69 -3.99 16.51
C LEU A 337 -14.92 -4.42 17.74
N THR A 338 -13.91 -5.24 17.52
CA THR A 338 -13.01 -5.70 18.58
C THR A 338 -12.06 -4.58 19.00
N THR A 339 -11.54 -4.64 20.23
CA THR A 339 -10.66 -3.62 20.82
C THR A 339 -9.23 -3.60 20.22
N VAL A 340 -9.03 -4.10 19.00
CA VAL A 340 -7.71 -4.18 18.35
C VAL A 340 -7.20 -2.79 17.95
N LEU A 341 -8.09 -1.81 17.76
CA LEU A 341 -7.70 -0.44 17.42
C LEU A 341 -6.71 0.14 18.44
N ASP A 342 -6.93 -0.04 19.74
CA ASP A 342 -6.04 0.54 20.77
C ASP A 342 -4.60 -0.02 20.65
N GLN A 343 -4.45 -1.26 20.19
CA GLN A 343 -3.12 -1.85 19.92
C GLN A 343 -2.43 -1.17 18.73
N ILE A 344 -3.18 -0.86 17.66
CA ILE A 344 -2.68 -0.10 16.52
C ILE A 344 -2.27 1.31 16.97
N LEU A 345 -3.09 1.96 17.79
CA LEU A 345 -2.79 3.31 18.30
C LEU A 345 -1.54 3.36 19.19
N GLN A 346 -1.22 2.27 19.89
CA GLN A 346 -0.03 2.14 20.74
C GLN A 346 1.21 1.62 19.99
N THR A 347 1.05 1.11 18.76
CA THR A 347 2.18 0.56 18.00
C THR A 347 3.02 1.68 17.39
N ASP A 348 4.32 1.64 17.64
CA ASP A 348 5.27 2.56 17.02
C ASP A 348 5.59 2.12 15.58
N TYR A 349 4.82 2.62 14.63
CA TYR A 349 5.05 2.39 13.21
C TYR A 349 6.23 3.15 12.65
N GLN A 350 6.81 4.14 13.37
CA GLN A 350 8.04 4.81 12.95
C GLN A 350 9.23 3.88 13.03
N SER A 351 9.30 3.03 14.06
CA SER A 351 10.35 2.01 14.19
C SER A 351 10.40 1.03 13.01
N LEU A 352 9.24 0.71 12.40
CA LEU A 352 9.19 -0.14 11.20
C LEU A 352 9.73 0.58 9.96
N GLN A 353 9.77 1.92 9.95
CA GLN A 353 10.35 2.71 8.86
C GLN A 353 11.87 2.56 8.83
N GLU A 354 12.52 2.57 10.00
CA GLU A 354 13.98 2.45 10.14
C GLU A 354 14.49 1.11 9.60
N VAL A 355 13.74 0.03 9.83
CA VAL A 355 14.05 -1.30 9.29
C VAL A 355 14.01 -1.32 7.75
N ILE A 356 13.18 -0.49 7.13
CA ILE A 356 13.05 -0.41 5.67
C ILE A 356 14.16 0.45 5.05
N VAL A 357 14.66 1.46 5.78
CA VAL A 357 15.68 2.39 5.31
C VAL A 357 17.11 1.86 5.52
N ASN A 358 17.40 1.28 6.69
CA ASN A 358 18.78 1.02 7.15
C ASN A 358 19.39 -0.34 6.73
N ASN A 359 18.66 -1.19 6.01
CA ASN A 359 19.19 -2.49 5.54
C ASN A 359 19.87 -2.42 4.16
N SER A 360 20.44 -1.26 3.79
CA SER A 360 21.39 -1.17 2.68
C SER A 360 22.73 -1.73 3.18
N PRO A 361 23.35 -2.75 2.56
CA PRO A 361 24.51 -3.46 3.12
C PRO A 361 25.79 -2.67 3.39
N ASP A 362 25.86 -1.37 3.08
CA ASP A 362 27.13 -0.66 2.92
C ASP A 362 27.36 0.55 3.86
N GLU A 363 26.56 0.76 4.90
CA GLU A 363 26.79 1.88 5.85
C GLU A 363 26.91 1.45 7.32
N GLN A 364 27.67 0.39 7.58
CA GLN A 364 28.40 0.26 8.84
C GLN A 364 29.90 0.41 8.56
N SER A 365 30.33 1.62 8.21
CA SER A 365 31.73 2.01 8.41
C SER A 365 31.83 2.63 9.80
N GLU A 366 32.57 1.95 10.67
CA GLU A 366 32.94 2.42 11.98
C GLU A 366 33.62 3.79 11.84
N GLU A 367 33.03 4.83 12.46
CA GLU A 367 33.72 6.08 12.69
C GLU A 367 34.78 5.82 13.78
N LEU A 368 35.98 5.47 13.32
CA LEU A 368 37.15 5.26 14.17
C LEU A 368 37.56 6.63 14.73
N ILE A 369 37.24 6.88 16.00
CA ILE A 369 37.68 8.07 16.74
C ILE A 369 39.22 8.04 16.79
N ILE A 370 39.86 8.88 15.96
CA ILE A 370 41.26 9.24 16.16
C ILE A 370 41.25 10.41 17.16
N GLU A 371 41.56 10.11 18.42
CA GLU A 371 42.05 11.13 19.36
C GLU A 371 43.38 11.67 18.80
N GLU A 372 43.33 12.83 18.14
CA GLU A 372 44.55 13.58 17.84
C GLU A 372 44.93 14.43 19.06
N ILE A 373 46.11 14.09 19.57
CA ILE A 373 46.81 14.65 20.71
C ILE A 373 47.06 16.15 20.48
N VAL A 374 46.53 16.98 21.37
CA VAL A 374 46.87 18.41 21.48
C VAL A 374 48.34 18.53 21.90
N PHE A 375 49.18 19.07 21.01
CA PHE A 375 50.45 19.69 21.39
C PHE A 375 50.21 21.18 21.62
N GLU A 376 50.31 21.61 22.87
CA GLU A 376 50.58 23.00 23.24
C GLU A 376 51.98 23.36 22.74
N ASP A 377 52.10 24.44 21.99
CA ASP A 377 53.32 25.24 22.02
C ASP A 377 52.96 26.72 21.96
N ASP A 378 53.36 27.40 23.03
CA ASP A 378 53.44 28.83 23.20
C ASP A 378 54.21 29.49 22.04
N LEU A 379 53.81 30.70 21.61
CA LEU A 379 54.74 31.83 21.45
C LEU A 379 54.06 33.13 21.01
N GLU A 380 54.13 34.08 21.94
CA GLU A 380 54.50 35.50 21.79
C GLU A 380 53.76 36.44 20.82
N ASN A 381 53.08 37.40 21.46
CA ASN A 381 52.85 38.77 21.02
C ASN A 381 54.11 39.46 20.46
N THR A 382 53.95 40.16 19.34
CA THR A 382 54.60 41.46 19.13
C THR A 382 53.69 42.39 18.34
N GLU A 383 53.39 43.55 18.94
CA GLU A 383 52.87 44.76 18.29
C GLU A 383 53.87 45.31 17.27
N THR A 384 53.39 45.95 16.19
CA THR A 384 53.81 47.32 15.79
C THR A 384 53.00 47.88 14.61
N ASP A 385 52.33 48.99 14.90
CA ASP A 385 52.22 50.28 14.17
C ASP A 385 52.23 50.42 12.62
N VAL A 386 51.18 51.12 12.16
CA VAL A 386 51.15 52.36 11.34
C VAL A 386 51.91 52.38 9.99
N ASP A 387 51.20 52.51 8.85
CA ASP A 387 50.97 53.80 8.15
C ASP A 387 50.32 53.65 6.74
N SER A 388 49.51 54.66 6.40
CA SER A 388 49.31 55.30 5.09
C SER A 388 48.58 54.60 3.92
N THR A 389 47.41 55.19 3.62
CA THR A 389 46.92 55.70 2.32
C THR A 389 47.06 54.84 1.04
N GLU A 390 45.92 54.55 0.38
CA GLU A 390 45.48 55.34 -0.79
C GLU A 390 44.06 54.93 -1.24
N THR A 391 43.34 55.98 -1.61
CA THR A 391 42.01 56.05 -2.24
C THR A 391 41.96 55.42 -3.63
N GLU A 392 40.89 54.69 -3.94
CA GLU A 392 40.26 54.78 -5.26
C GLU A 392 38.74 54.59 -5.15
N THR A 393 38.04 55.63 -5.60
CA THR A 393 36.59 55.79 -5.66
C THR A 393 36.04 55.20 -6.95
N THR A 394 34.96 54.40 -6.85
CA THR A 394 34.09 54.10 -7.98
C THR A 394 32.64 54.38 -7.59
N GLU A 395 32.10 55.48 -8.14
CA GLU A 395 30.68 55.85 -8.09
C GLU A 395 29.83 54.81 -8.84
N ILE A 396 28.76 54.33 -8.20
CA ILE A 396 27.60 53.75 -8.88
C ILE A 396 26.39 54.58 -8.48
N GLN A 397 25.77 55.20 -9.49
CA GLN A 397 24.52 55.93 -9.42
C GLN A 397 23.37 54.97 -9.07
N THR A 398 22.65 55.26 -7.99
CA THR A 398 21.31 54.71 -7.73
C THR A 398 20.28 55.80 -8.00
N THR A 399 19.40 55.51 -8.94
CA THR A 399 18.27 56.34 -9.35
C THR A 399 17.13 56.14 -8.37
N GLU A 400 16.69 57.22 -7.72
CA GLU A 400 15.44 57.28 -6.96
C GLU A 400 14.25 57.13 -7.92
N VAL A 401 13.35 56.19 -7.60
CA VAL A 401 12.00 56.12 -8.17
C VAL A 401 11.04 56.31 -7.00
N GLU A 402 10.45 57.51 -6.94
CA GLU A 402 9.29 57.80 -6.12
C GLU A 402 8.08 57.02 -6.65
N SER A 403 7.40 56.26 -5.80
CA SER A 403 6.04 55.79 -6.05
C SER A 403 5.16 56.10 -4.84
N GLU A 404 4.40 57.19 -4.97
CA GLU A 404 3.22 57.47 -4.18
C GLU A 404 2.15 56.40 -4.45
N LEU A 405 1.61 55.78 -3.39
CA LEU A 405 0.31 55.12 -3.47
C LEU A 405 -0.44 55.30 -2.14
N THR A 406 -1.66 55.76 -2.31
CA THR A 406 -2.64 56.32 -1.38
C THR A 406 -3.26 55.29 -0.45
N GLU A 407 -3.34 55.61 0.85
CA GLU A 407 -4.20 54.94 1.82
C GLU A 407 -5.64 55.46 1.70
N GLU A 408 -6.59 54.57 1.40
CA GLU A 408 -8.03 54.83 1.40
C GLU A 408 -8.63 54.32 2.71
N ILE A 409 -9.17 55.24 3.50
CA ILE A 409 -9.87 55.01 4.77
C ILE A 409 -11.29 54.53 4.46
N ILE A 410 -11.66 53.34 4.96
CA ILE A 410 -13.06 52.90 5.00
C ILE A 410 -13.57 53.00 6.44
N GLU A 411 -14.48 53.95 6.63
CA GLU A 411 -15.27 54.21 7.82
C GLU A 411 -16.57 53.39 7.73
N VAL A 412 -16.83 52.49 8.68
CA VAL A 412 -18.16 51.85 8.82
C VAL A 412 -18.67 52.09 10.24
N GLY A 413 -19.78 52.82 10.29
CA GLY A 413 -20.45 53.27 11.51
C GLY A 413 -21.17 52.14 12.25
N LEU A 414 -21.08 52.23 13.57
CA LEU A 414 -21.92 51.52 14.53
C LEU A 414 -23.13 52.40 14.86
N GLU A 415 -24.34 51.90 14.60
CA GLU A 415 -25.58 52.48 15.13
C GLU A 415 -26.07 51.69 16.34
N GLU A 416 -26.46 52.45 17.36
CA GLU A 416 -27.04 52.06 18.63
C GLU A 416 -28.43 51.43 18.47
N ILE A 417 -28.73 50.39 19.26
CA ILE A 417 -30.09 50.15 19.75
C ILE A 417 -30.02 49.85 21.25
N ALA A 418 -30.75 50.67 22.00
CA ALA A 418 -30.84 50.66 23.44
C ALA A 418 -31.94 49.71 23.96
N THR A 419 -31.64 49.15 25.14
CA THR A 419 -32.51 48.88 26.31
C THR A 419 -33.80 48.07 26.15
N ASP A 420 -33.89 46.96 26.91
CA ASP A 420 -34.72 46.98 28.12
C ASP A 420 -34.33 45.86 29.12
N GLN A 421 -34.60 46.17 30.39
CA GLN A 421 -34.16 45.56 31.63
C GLN A 421 -35.29 44.73 32.22
N GLU A 422 -35.05 43.52 32.75
CA GLU A 422 -35.81 43.02 33.90
C GLU A 422 -35.04 41.97 34.73
N ILE A 423 -35.40 41.93 36.01
CA ILE A 423 -34.67 41.47 37.20
C ILE A 423 -35.09 40.06 37.62
N ALA A 424 -34.16 39.29 38.22
CA ALA A 424 -34.30 38.27 39.29
C ALA A 424 -33.32 37.09 39.02
N THR A 425 -32.59 36.47 39.93
CA THR A 425 -32.41 36.52 41.39
C THR A 425 -31.15 35.71 41.72
N GLU A 426 -30.57 35.97 42.89
CA GLU A 426 -29.41 35.29 43.50
C GLU A 426 -29.63 33.79 43.84
N GLU A 427 -28.49 33.16 44.16
CA GLU A 427 -28.26 31.97 45.03
C GLU A 427 -28.03 30.59 44.39
N GLU A 428 -27.08 29.87 45.03
CA GLU A 428 -26.56 28.51 44.79
C GLU A 428 -25.48 28.39 43.69
N THR A 429 -24.25 27.93 43.93
CA THR A 429 -23.68 27.17 45.04
C THR A 429 -22.16 27.25 44.99
N ALA A 430 -21.56 27.63 46.11
CA ALA A 430 -20.17 27.36 46.44
C ALA A 430 -20.06 25.88 46.85
N LEU A 431 -19.59 24.99 45.97
CA LEU A 431 -19.15 23.64 46.37
C LEU A 431 -18.34 22.91 45.28
N GLU A 432 -17.35 23.53 44.61
CA GLU A 432 -16.56 22.79 43.61
C GLU A 432 -15.12 23.27 43.40
N ALA A 433 -14.54 23.97 44.39
CA ALA A 433 -13.17 24.49 44.28
C ALA A 433 -12.16 23.92 45.30
N GLU A 434 -12.53 22.92 46.12
CA GLU A 434 -11.69 22.45 47.23
C GLU A 434 -11.41 20.93 47.20
N VAL A 435 -11.43 20.31 46.02
CA VAL A 435 -11.08 18.87 45.84
C VAL A 435 -9.86 18.66 44.95
N ASN A 436 -9.36 19.69 44.27
CA ASN A 436 -8.34 19.52 43.21
C ASN A 436 -6.89 19.84 43.62
N GLU A 437 -6.61 20.10 44.90
CA GLU A 437 -5.25 20.44 45.37
C GLU A 437 -4.59 19.32 46.21
N GLN A 438 -5.35 18.32 46.68
CA GLN A 438 -4.80 17.20 47.47
C GLN A 438 -4.43 15.94 46.66
N VAL A 439 -4.85 15.83 45.40
CA VAL A 439 -4.54 14.65 44.55
C VAL A 439 -3.25 14.86 43.74
N LEU A 440 -2.77 16.10 43.61
CA LEU A 440 -1.56 16.44 42.86
C LEU A 440 -0.25 16.33 43.65
N GLU A 441 -0.31 16.19 44.99
CA GLU A 441 0.89 16.06 45.84
C GLU A 441 1.30 14.60 46.09
N GLU A 442 0.43 13.62 45.82
CA GLU A 442 0.71 12.19 46.06
C GLU A 442 1.31 11.46 44.85
N ILE A 443 1.36 12.10 43.67
CA ILE A 443 1.96 11.55 42.44
C ILE A 443 3.45 11.95 42.28
N ALA A 444 3.95 12.90 43.07
CA ALA A 444 5.30 13.45 42.93
C ALA A 444 6.40 12.77 43.78
N LEU A 445 6.14 11.60 44.38
CA LEU A 445 7.04 10.98 45.36
C LEU A 445 7.31 9.48 45.17
N GLU A 446 7.20 8.99 43.92
CA GLU A 446 7.54 7.60 43.57
C GLU A 446 8.49 7.49 42.37
N GLU A 447 9.37 8.49 42.21
CA GLU A 447 10.54 8.43 41.34
C GLU A 447 11.81 8.37 42.21
N GLN A 448 12.35 7.16 42.40
CA GLN A 448 13.79 6.83 42.50
C GLN A 448 13.99 5.46 43.15
N ARG A 449 14.00 4.42 42.33
CA ARG A 449 14.80 3.20 42.56
C ARG A 449 14.98 2.41 41.27
N GLU A 450 15.82 2.94 40.38
CA GLU A 450 16.36 2.14 39.30
C GLU A 450 17.46 1.23 39.87
N GLU A 451 17.25 -0.09 39.77
CA GLU A 451 18.31 -1.06 39.99
C GLU A 451 19.33 -0.97 38.83
N PRO A 452 20.64 -1.02 39.11
CA PRO A 452 21.64 -0.95 38.06
C PRO A 452 21.55 -2.18 37.15
N LEU A 453 21.37 -1.93 35.85
CA LEU A 453 21.41 -2.93 34.80
C LEU A 453 22.77 -3.66 34.80
N PRO A 454 22.81 -4.97 34.51
CA PRO A 454 24.06 -5.71 34.42
C PRO A 454 24.90 -5.19 33.25
N VAL A 455 26.16 -4.87 33.55
CA VAL A 455 27.17 -4.46 32.57
C VAL A 455 27.37 -5.61 31.56
N PRO A 456 27.23 -5.37 30.25
CA PRO A 456 27.50 -6.40 29.25
C PRO A 456 29.01 -6.73 29.25
N PRO A 457 29.38 -8.01 29.04
CA PRO A 457 30.79 -8.39 28.98
C PRO A 457 31.47 -7.73 27.78
N GLU A 458 32.69 -7.24 27.98
CA GLU A 458 33.54 -6.69 26.92
C GLU A 458 33.66 -7.68 25.75
N PRO A 459 33.53 -7.23 24.49
CA PRO A 459 33.77 -8.09 23.34
C PRO A 459 35.25 -8.47 23.29
N LEU A 460 35.51 -9.79 23.30
CA LEU A 460 36.83 -10.32 22.99
C LEU A 460 37.18 -10.03 21.52
N PRO A 461 38.46 -9.78 21.21
CA PRO A 461 38.88 -9.44 19.85
C PRO A 461 38.62 -10.61 18.92
N VAL A 462 37.83 -10.37 17.86
CA VAL A 462 37.54 -11.35 16.81
C VAL A 462 38.76 -11.44 15.89
N SER A 463 39.48 -12.56 15.96
CA SER A 463 40.39 -12.97 14.90
C SER A 463 39.60 -13.67 13.80
N GLU A 464 39.87 -13.31 12.56
CA GLU A 464 39.44 -13.99 11.35
C GLU A 464 39.54 -15.51 11.49
N ASN A 465 38.40 -16.21 11.46
CA ASN A 465 38.17 -17.40 10.64
C ASN A 465 36.74 -17.90 10.82
N ILE A 466 36.09 -18.12 9.68
CA ILE A 466 34.75 -18.65 9.50
C ILE A 466 34.61 -19.99 10.23
N SER A 467 33.63 -20.09 11.13
CA SER A 467 33.10 -21.37 11.59
C SER A 467 31.58 -21.33 11.66
N THR A 468 31.00 -22.26 10.90
CA THR A 468 29.59 -22.61 10.78
C THR A 468 28.94 -22.83 12.15
N TYR A 469 27.86 -22.11 12.44
CA TYR A 469 26.96 -22.46 13.55
C TYR A 469 25.89 -23.43 13.03
N VAL A 470 25.91 -24.66 13.53
CA VAL A 470 24.82 -25.64 13.35
C VAL A 470 23.80 -25.39 14.44
N LEU A 471 22.62 -24.86 14.07
CA LEU A 471 21.47 -24.80 14.97
C LEU A 471 20.51 -25.96 14.66
N TRP A 472 20.01 -26.58 15.73
CA TRP A 472 19.18 -27.78 15.71
C TRP A 472 17.85 -27.59 14.97
N ILE A 473 17.57 -28.49 14.02
CA ILE A 473 16.37 -28.52 13.19
C ILE A 473 15.31 -29.42 13.84
N GLY A 474 14.13 -28.88 14.12
CA GLY A 474 12.91 -29.66 14.23
C GLY A 474 12.43 -30.03 12.82
N ASN A 475 12.38 -31.32 12.50
CA ASN A 475 11.90 -31.81 11.21
C ASN A 475 10.40 -31.47 11.03
N LEU A 476 10.08 -30.62 10.05
CA LEU A 476 8.72 -30.39 9.56
C LEU A 476 8.50 -31.06 8.19
N SER A 477 9.10 -32.23 8.00
CA SER A 477 8.91 -33.03 6.79
C SER A 477 7.42 -33.36 6.59
N GLY A 478 6.83 -32.92 5.48
CA GLY A 478 5.46 -33.28 5.08
C GLY A 478 4.40 -32.18 5.20
N ILE A 479 4.77 -30.94 5.50
CA ILE A 479 3.85 -29.80 5.42
C ILE A 479 3.80 -29.32 3.96
N GLY A 480 2.62 -29.41 3.33
CA GLY A 480 2.35 -28.80 2.03
C GLY A 480 2.10 -27.31 2.22
N VAL A 481 2.73 -26.48 1.40
CA VAL A 481 2.82 -25.06 1.65
C VAL A 481 2.50 -24.28 0.38
N ASN A 482 1.63 -23.28 0.47
CA ASN A 482 1.29 -22.42 -0.65
C ASN A 482 2.09 -21.11 -0.59
N ILE A 483 2.77 -20.78 -1.68
CA ILE A 483 3.42 -19.48 -1.86
C ILE A 483 2.40 -18.46 -2.39
N ARG A 484 2.32 -17.29 -1.76
CA ARG A 484 1.57 -16.15 -2.28
C ARG A 484 2.17 -15.63 -3.58
N LYS A 485 1.37 -14.95 -4.38
CA LYS A 485 1.84 -14.30 -5.62
C LYS A 485 2.98 -13.31 -5.26
N SER A 486 4.18 -13.55 -5.80
CA SER A 486 5.41 -12.75 -5.57
C SER A 486 6.03 -12.90 -4.16
N PRO A 487 6.58 -14.08 -3.80
CA PRO A 487 7.30 -14.26 -2.53
C PRO A 487 8.58 -13.41 -2.45
N GLU A 488 8.91 -12.94 -1.25
CA GLU A 488 10.26 -12.49 -0.94
C GLU A 488 11.20 -13.71 -0.84
N ILE A 489 12.20 -13.78 -1.73
CA ILE A 489 13.24 -14.81 -1.76
C ILE A 489 14.56 -14.10 -1.48
N ILE A 490 15.21 -14.45 -0.37
CA ILE A 490 16.40 -13.69 0.10
C ILE A 490 17.70 -14.36 -0.34
N GLU A 491 17.72 -15.68 -0.56
CA GLU A 491 18.91 -16.36 -1.05
C GLU A 491 18.59 -17.76 -1.57
N GLY A 492 19.35 -18.22 -2.57
CA GLY A 492 19.37 -19.62 -2.96
C GLY A 492 20.59 -19.97 -3.81
N ASN A 493 21.19 -21.13 -3.54
CA ASN A 493 22.14 -21.75 -4.46
C ASN A 493 21.35 -22.32 -5.64
N ILE A 494 21.05 -21.46 -6.61
CA ILE A 494 20.25 -21.80 -7.79
C ILE A 494 21.22 -22.04 -8.95
N CYS A 495 21.30 -23.28 -9.46
CA CYS A 495 22.16 -23.63 -10.60
C CYS A 495 21.63 -23.11 -11.96
N ILE A 496 21.19 -21.85 -12.06
CA ILE A 496 20.59 -21.31 -13.28
C ILE A 496 21.18 -19.95 -13.59
N ASN A 497 21.58 -19.72 -14.85
CA ASN A 497 21.82 -18.38 -15.37
C ASN A 497 20.51 -17.57 -15.26
N SER A 498 20.62 -16.36 -14.73
CA SER A 498 19.56 -15.45 -14.25
C SER A 498 18.45 -15.09 -15.25
N SER A 499 17.58 -16.02 -15.63
CA SER A 499 16.29 -15.74 -16.27
C SER A 499 15.15 -16.16 -15.36
N ALA A 500 14.25 -15.21 -15.09
CA ALA A 500 13.17 -15.24 -14.11
C ALA A 500 12.43 -16.58 -14.02
N ILE A 501 12.39 -17.15 -12.81
CA ILE A 501 11.62 -18.34 -12.46
C ILE A 501 10.15 -17.93 -12.30
N SER A 502 9.27 -18.60 -13.03
CA SER A 502 7.82 -18.53 -12.85
C SER A 502 7.39 -19.60 -11.85
N PHE A 503 6.95 -19.19 -10.65
CA PHE A 503 6.33 -20.11 -9.70
C PHE A 503 4.84 -20.25 -10.06
N GLU A 504 4.46 -21.33 -10.73
CA GLU A 504 3.10 -21.85 -10.56
C GLU A 504 3.00 -22.50 -9.17
N LEU A 505 1.78 -22.67 -8.65
CA LEU A 505 1.52 -23.31 -7.35
C LEU A 505 2.13 -24.72 -7.34
N ILE A 506 3.33 -24.86 -6.81
CA ILE A 506 4.03 -26.13 -6.61
C ILE A 506 4.03 -26.37 -5.10
N ASP A 507 3.50 -27.52 -4.67
CA ASP A 507 3.66 -27.98 -3.30
C ASP A 507 5.14 -28.33 -3.06
N PHE A 508 5.77 -27.72 -2.07
CA PHE A 508 7.14 -28.03 -1.68
C PHE A 508 7.22 -28.40 -0.20
N VAL A 509 8.28 -29.14 0.15
CA VAL A 509 8.53 -29.59 1.52
C VAL A 509 9.43 -28.57 2.21
N VAL A 510 9.00 -28.08 3.36
CA VAL A 510 9.82 -27.25 4.26
C VAL A 510 10.79 -28.16 4.99
N ASN A 511 12.09 -27.94 4.77
CA ASN A 511 13.15 -28.72 5.39
C ASN A 511 13.61 -28.13 6.73
N GLY A 512 13.44 -26.82 6.91
CA GLY A 512 13.89 -26.11 8.09
C GLY A 512 13.21 -24.77 8.25
N ILE A 513 13.34 -24.21 9.45
CA ILE A 513 12.95 -22.83 9.77
C ILE A 513 14.23 -22.12 10.22
N SER A 514 14.52 -20.97 9.62
CA SER A 514 15.63 -20.10 10.00
C SER A 514 15.10 -18.68 10.20
N GLY A 515 15.00 -18.23 11.46
CA GLY A 515 14.38 -16.93 11.78
C GLY A 515 12.96 -16.82 11.22
N ASP A 516 12.70 -15.79 10.40
CA ASP A 516 11.43 -15.55 9.72
C ASP A 516 11.31 -16.21 8.34
N PHE A 517 12.15 -17.20 8.05
CA PHE A 517 12.20 -17.87 6.75
C PHE A 517 11.93 -19.37 6.87
N TYR A 518 11.28 -19.91 5.85
CA TYR A 518 11.22 -21.34 5.54
C TYR A 518 12.31 -21.70 4.55
N GLU A 519 13.09 -22.74 4.87
CA GLU A 519 14.05 -23.35 3.94
C GLU A 519 13.36 -24.45 3.13
N ILE A 520 13.44 -24.35 1.80
CA ILE A 520 12.81 -25.25 0.85
C ILE A 520 13.90 -25.89 -0.02
N GLN A 521 13.99 -27.23 -0.05
CA GLN A 521 14.87 -27.92 -1.00
C GLN A 521 14.17 -28.19 -2.32
N ASN A 522 14.93 -28.03 -3.41
CA ASN A 522 14.58 -28.46 -4.76
C ASN A 522 13.13 -28.12 -5.15
N PRO A 523 12.68 -26.85 -5.03
CA PRO A 523 11.33 -26.46 -5.45
C PRO A 523 11.10 -26.64 -6.95
N LEU A 524 12.16 -26.86 -7.73
CA LEU A 524 12.14 -27.10 -9.16
C LEU A 524 12.94 -28.38 -9.40
N GLU A 525 12.30 -29.44 -9.89
CA GLU A 525 13.00 -30.65 -10.38
C GLU A 525 13.79 -30.30 -11.65
N ILE A 526 14.90 -29.56 -11.50
CA ILE A 526 15.79 -29.21 -12.59
C ILE A 526 16.79 -30.36 -12.72
N ALA A 527 16.71 -31.08 -13.84
CA ALA A 527 17.70 -32.08 -14.19
C ALA A 527 19.11 -31.44 -14.14
N ASP A 528 20.03 -32.09 -13.41
CA ASP A 528 21.44 -31.70 -13.20
C ASP A 528 21.75 -30.65 -12.10
N CYS A 529 20.81 -30.29 -11.20
CA CYS A 529 21.11 -29.50 -10.00
C CYS A 529 20.79 -30.31 -8.73
N ASP A 530 21.81 -30.96 -8.16
CA ASP A 530 21.61 -31.92 -7.07
C ASP A 530 21.20 -31.29 -5.72
N GLN A 531 21.41 -29.98 -5.52
CA GLN A 531 21.02 -29.28 -4.29
C GLN A 531 20.77 -27.79 -4.54
N SER A 532 19.50 -27.40 -4.65
CA SER A 532 19.10 -26.00 -4.48
C SER A 532 18.28 -25.86 -3.20
N SER A 533 18.68 -24.95 -2.31
CA SER A 533 17.83 -24.51 -1.20
C SER A 533 17.37 -23.08 -1.47
N LEU A 534 16.11 -22.81 -1.14
CA LEU A 534 15.45 -21.52 -1.30
C LEU A 534 14.91 -21.09 0.06
N TYR A 535 15.22 -19.87 0.49
CA TYR A 535 14.64 -19.30 1.70
C TYR A 535 13.48 -18.36 1.34
N ILE A 536 12.28 -18.65 1.83
CA ILE A 536 11.08 -17.82 1.64
C ILE A 536 10.61 -17.27 2.98
N HIS A 537 10.34 -15.97 3.04
CA HIS A 537 9.84 -15.33 4.25
C HIS A 537 8.44 -15.87 4.62
N LYS A 538 8.23 -16.18 5.91
CA LYS A 538 7.03 -16.84 6.45
C LYS A 538 5.73 -16.13 6.06
N ASP A 539 5.73 -14.80 6.00
CA ASP A 539 4.56 -14.01 5.61
C ASP A 539 4.01 -14.33 4.20
N TYR A 540 4.89 -14.77 3.29
CA TYR A 540 4.52 -15.14 1.92
C TYR A 540 4.13 -16.60 1.78
N VAL A 541 4.14 -17.31 2.90
CA VAL A 541 4.04 -18.74 2.97
C VAL A 541 2.82 -19.07 3.80
N THR A 542 1.73 -19.38 3.11
CA THR A 542 0.57 -19.95 3.79
C THR A 542 0.91 -21.39 4.08
N VAL A 543 1.26 -21.67 5.33
CA VAL A 543 1.28 -23.03 5.85
C VAL A 543 -0.16 -23.51 5.84
N ASN A 544 -0.53 -24.19 4.77
CA ASN A 544 -1.60 -25.14 4.89
C ASN A 544 -1.02 -26.17 5.84
N TYR A 545 -1.47 -26.19 7.08
CA TYR A 545 -1.43 -27.45 7.78
C TYR A 545 -2.24 -28.37 6.88
N VAL A 546 -1.54 -29.20 6.10
CA VAL A 546 -2.05 -30.49 5.70
C VAL A 546 -2.14 -31.25 7.01
N SER A 547 -3.11 -30.83 7.81
CA SER A 547 -3.74 -31.64 8.80
C SER A 547 -4.16 -32.86 8.02
N THR A 548 -3.35 -33.89 8.12
CA THR A 548 -3.71 -35.26 7.83
C THR A 548 -4.81 -35.74 8.78
N GLN A 549 -5.39 -34.89 9.63
CA GLN A 549 -6.79 -35.02 10.06
C GLN A 549 -7.63 -34.27 9.01
N ARG A 550 -7.99 -34.83 7.85
CA ARG A 550 -8.81 -36.03 7.62
C ARG A 550 -9.76 -36.31 8.76
N GLU A 551 -10.92 -35.69 8.72
CA GLU A 551 -12.12 -36.41 9.10
C GLU A 551 -12.76 -36.93 7.81
N GLU A 552 -12.29 -38.08 7.33
CA GLU A 552 -13.22 -38.98 6.65
C GLU A 552 -14.25 -39.36 7.71
N VAL A 553 -15.34 -38.58 7.76
CA VAL A 553 -16.47 -38.93 8.60
C VAL A 553 -17.14 -40.11 7.90
N GLN A 554 -16.72 -41.34 8.22
CA GLN A 554 -17.54 -42.50 7.90
C GLN A 554 -18.84 -42.39 8.70
N GLN A 555 -19.87 -41.86 8.05
CA GLN A 555 -21.21 -41.73 8.60
C GLN A 555 -22.27 -42.32 7.68
N GLU A 556 -23.43 -42.53 8.29
CA GLU A 556 -24.57 -43.29 7.81
C GLU A 556 -24.95 -42.98 6.36
N ILE A 557 -25.47 -44.01 5.67
CA ILE A 557 -26.05 -43.88 4.35
C ILE A 557 -27.19 -42.85 4.41
N LYS A 558 -26.95 -41.65 3.89
CA LYS A 558 -27.95 -40.57 3.80
C LYS A 558 -28.63 -40.59 2.43
N ARG A 559 -29.90 -40.24 2.40
CA ARG A 559 -30.62 -39.96 1.14
C ARG A 559 -30.72 -38.46 0.96
N VAL A 560 -30.32 -37.97 -0.22
CA VAL A 560 -30.45 -36.55 -0.56
C VAL A 560 -31.25 -36.39 -1.84
N ARG A 561 -32.04 -35.31 -1.94
CA ARG A 561 -32.70 -34.92 -3.18
C ARG A 561 -31.97 -33.77 -3.84
N LEU A 562 -31.53 -33.98 -5.07
CA LEU A 562 -31.04 -32.90 -5.93
C LEU A 562 -32.22 -32.08 -6.45
N SER A 563 -32.17 -30.76 -6.21
CA SER A 563 -33.17 -29.80 -6.70
C SER A 563 -32.85 -29.25 -8.10
N THR A 564 -31.59 -29.38 -8.53
CA THR A 564 -31.05 -28.85 -9.79
C THR A 564 -30.03 -29.80 -10.40
N TRP A 565 -29.49 -29.44 -11.56
CA TRP A 565 -28.43 -30.17 -12.22
C TRP A 565 -27.06 -29.85 -11.59
N VAL A 566 -26.27 -30.87 -11.30
CA VAL A 566 -24.91 -30.75 -10.76
C VAL A 566 -23.92 -31.52 -11.64
N THR A 567 -22.65 -31.09 -11.64
CA THR A 567 -21.60 -31.77 -12.41
C THR A 567 -21.17 -33.06 -11.74
N LYS A 568 -21.19 -34.17 -12.50
CA LYS A 568 -20.67 -35.50 -12.12
C LYS A 568 -19.16 -35.53 -12.35
N ARG A 569 -18.38 -35.97 -11.37
CA ARG A 569 -16.91 -35.99 -11.40
C ARG A 569 -16.35 -37.33 -10.88
N ASP A 570 -15.12 -37.66 -11.26
CA ASP A 570 -14.42 -38.87 -10.82
C ASP A 570 -13.88 -38.77 -9.38
N GLN A 571 -13.61 -37.55 -8.90
CA GLN A 571 -13.21 -37.26 -7.52
C GLN A 571 -13.76 -35.91 -7.04
N HIS A 572 -13.70 -35.63 -5.74
CA HIS A 572 -14.08 -34.34 -5.17
C HIS A 572 -13.05 -33.25 -5.48
N GLY A 573 -13.48 -31.98 -5.52
CA GLY A 573 -12.60 -30.82 -5.76
C GLY A 573 -12.52 -30.39 -7.22
N LEU A 574 -12.50 -29.07 -7.46
CA LEU A 574 -12.58 -28.50 -8.81
C LEU A 574 -11.28 -28.65 -9.61
N ALA A 575 -10.12 -28.49 -8.96
CA ALA A 575 -8.82 -28.47 -9.63
C ALA A 575 -8.29 -29.86 -10.00
N GLN A 576 -8.69 -30.89 -9.27
CA GLN A 576 -8.12 -32.23 -9.41
C GLN A 576 -9.04 -33.20 -10.18
N SER A 577 -10.34 -32.92 -10.32
CA SER A 577 -11.29 -33.88 -10.89
C SER A 577 -11.59 -33.70 -12.38
N THR A 578 -11.84 -34.82 -13.05
CA THR A 578 -12.37 -34.89 -14.42
C THR A 578 -13.88 -34.83 -14.41
N VAL A 579 -14.47 -34.01 -15.29
CA VAL A 579 -15.92 -33.99 -15.49
C VAL A 579 -16.36 -35.23 -16.26
N LEU A 580 -17.18 -36.07 -15.64
CA LEU A 580 -17.73 -37.30 -16.22
C LEU A 580 -19.12 -37.09 -16.82
N GLY A 581 -19.82 -36.01 -16.47
CA GLY A 581 -21.17 -35.72 -16.94
C GLY A 581 -21.95 -34.80 -16.00
N VAL A 582 -23.27 -35.00 -15.93
CA VAL A 582 -24.17 -34.26 -15.04
C VAL A 582 -25.16 -35.21 -14.34
N LEU A 583 -25.54 -34.88 -13.11
CA LEU A 583 -26.64 -35.50 -12.38
C LEU A 583 -27.81 -34.50 -12.37
N GLY A 584 -29.00 -34.95 -12.78
CA GLY A 584 -30.19 -34.12 -12.77
C GLY A 584 -30.94 -34.17 -11.42
N PRO A 585 -32.07 -33.45 -11.31
CA PRO A 585 -32.93 -33.52 -10.14
C PRO A 585 -33.45 -34.94 -9.89
N GLN A 586 -32.98 -35.57 -8.82
CA GLN A 586 -33.34 -36.94 -8.41
C GLN A 586 -32.95 -37.19 -6.96
N GLU A 587 -33.45 -38.29 -6.38
CA GLU A 587 -32.99 -38.78 -5.08
C GLU A 587 -31.73 -39.63 -5.27
N LEU A 588 -30.72 -39.35 -4.46
CA LEU A 588 -29.43 -40.03 -4.45
C LEU A 588 -29.16 -40.64 -3.08
N VAL A 589 -28.46 -41.77 -3.09
CA VAL A 589 -27.96 -42.40 -1.88
C VAL A 589 -26.50 -42.02 -1.75
N ILE A 590 -26.17 -41.25 -0.72
CA ILE A 590 -24.82 -40.75 -0.50
C ILE A 590 -23.99 -41.86 0.13
N THR A 591 -22.89 -42.18 -0.54
CA THR A 591 -21.94 -43.21 -0.11
C THR A 591 -20.79 -42.63 0.70
N ASN A 592 -20.35 -41.40 0.39
CA ASN A 592 -19.34 -40.67 1.15
C ASN A 592 -19.64 -39.15 1.13
N GLU A 593 -19.15 -38.44 2.14
CA GLU A 593 -19.23 -36.99 2.27
C GLU A 593 -17.83 -36.41 2.51
N TYR A 594 -17.54 -35.27 1.88
CA TYR A 594 -16.27 -34.56 2.04
C TYR A 594 -16.50 -33.05 2.20
N VAL A 595 -15.95 -32.46 3.26
CA VAL A 595 -16.09 -31.03 3.57
C VAL A 595 -14.71 -30.35 3.56
N TYR A 596 -14.53 -29.36 2.68
CA TYR A 596 -13.33 -28.52 2.67
C TYR A 596 -13.37 -27.47 3.80
N LEU A 597 -12.20 -27.00 4.21
CA LEU A 597 -12.04 -25.96 5.25
C LEU A 597 -12.76 -24.64 4.91
N ASN A 598 -12.91 -24.33 3.62
CA ASN A 598 -13.70 -23.20 3.14
C ASN A 598 -15.21 -23.50 3.04
N ARG A 599 -15.68 -24.53 3.77
CA ARG A 599 -17.09 -24.95 3.90
C ARG A 599 -17.73 -25.51 2.63
N TYR A 600 -16.96 -25.83 1.59
CA TYR A 600 -17.47 -26.54 0.42
C TYR A 600 -17.71 -28.02 0.70
N MET A 601 -18.93 -28.48 0.46
CA MET A 601 -19.34 -29.87 0.66
C MET A 601 -19.41 -30.61 -0.68
N TRP A 602 -18.96 -31.85 -0.66
CA TRP A 602 -18.99 -32.78 -1.78
C TRP A 602 -19.59 -34.10 -1.31
N TYR A 603 -20.41 -34.69 -2.16
CA TYR A 603 -20.99 -36.01 -1.92
C TYR A 603 -20.54 -36.98 -3.00
N SER A 604 -20.37 -38.25 -2.60
CA SER A 604 -20.25 -39.37 -3.54
C SER A 604 -21.54 -40.17 -3.59
N THR A 605 -21.88 -40.70 -4.76
CA THR A 605 -23.01 -41.61 -4.99
C THR A 605 -22.59 -42.67 -6.00
N ILE A 606 -23.31 -43.80 -6.03
CA ILE A 606 -23.22 -44.75 -7.15
C ILE A 606 -24.16 -44.27 -8.26
N ASP A 607 -23.66 -44.14 -9.48
CA ASP A 607 -24.46 -43.71 -10.62
C ASP A 607 -25.20 -44.89 -11.30
N THR A 608 -25.85 -44.61 -12.44
CA THR A 608 -26.60 -45.64 -13.19
C THR A 608 -25.72 -46.70 -13.85
N GLU A 609 -24.42 -46.44 -14.02
CA GLU A 609 -23.43 -47.35 -14.60
C GLU A 609 -22.78 -48.23 -13.51
N GLY A 610 -23.01 -47.90 -12.24
CA GLY A 610 -22.47 -48.62 -11.09
C GLY A 610 -21.14 -48.04 -10.59
N ASP A 611 -20.71 -46.90 -11.13
CA ASP A 611 -19.47 -46.24 -10.75
C ASP A 611 -19.71 -45.25 -9.60
N GLU A 612 -18.75 -45.17 -8.68
CA GLU A 612 -18.75 -44.12 -7.67
C GLU A 612 -18.35 -42.79 -8.30
N VAL A 613 -19.19 -41.77 -8.11
CA VAL A 613 -19.01 -40.45 -8.68
C VAL A 613 -19.23 -39.38 -7.63
N TRP A 614 -18.54 -38.26 -7.78
CA TRP A 614 -18.60 -37.12 -6.88
C TRP A 614 -19.35 -35.94 -7.50
N PHE A 615 -20.05 -35.17 -6.67
CA PHE A 615 -20.65 -33.91 -7.06
C PHE A 615 -20.58 -32.87 -5.94
N TYR A 616 -20.56 -31.59 -6.34
CA TYR A 616 -20.54 -30.47 -5.40
C TYR A 616 -21.95 -30.27 -4.80
N ALA A 617 -22.04 -30.37 -3.48
CA ALA A 617 -23.30 -30.31 -2.73
C ALA A 617 -23.65 -28.89 -2.27
N GLY A 618 -22.71 -27.93 -2.35
CA GLY A 618 -22.90 -26.54 -1.94
C GLY A 618 -21.98 -26.12 -0.81
N GLU A 619 -22.16 -24.90 -0.31
CA GLU A 619 -21.53 -24.45 0.94
C GLU A 619 -22.34 -24.95 2.14
N LEU A 620 -21.67 -25.25 3.25
CA LEU A 620 -22.32 -25.62 4.51
C LEU A 620 -23.35 -24.54 4.91
N GLY A 621 -24.64 -24.90 4.93
CA GLY A 621 -25.76 -23.98 5.19
C GLY A 621 -26.49 -23.43 3.96
N SER A 622 -25.96 -23.71 2.76
CA SER A 622 -26.59 -23.40 1.47
C SER A 622 -26.47 -24.60 0.52
N LEU A 623 -26.87 -25.77 1.01
CA LEU A 623 -26.80 -27.01 0.24
C LEU A 623 -27.80 -26.99 -0.92
N ILE A 624 -27.33 -27.48 -2.05
CA ILE A 624 -28.11 -27.67 -3.28
C ILE A 624 -28.98 -28.95 -3.17
N THR A 625 -28.72 -29.73 -2.13
CA THR A 625 -29.39 -30.96 -1.73
C THR A 625 -30.29 -30.76 -0.52
N GLU A 626 -31.46 -31.40 -0.52
CA GLU A 626 -32.32 -31.54 0.66
C GLU A 626 -32.12 -32.94 1.25
N GLU A 627 -31.77 -33.03 2.54
CA GLU A 627 -31.66 -34.31 3.25
C GLU A 627 -33.06 -34.91 3.47
N ILE A 628 -33.24 -36.19 3.14
CA ILE A 628 -34.50 -36.91 3.32
C ILE A 628 -34.30 -37.93 4.43
N GLU A 629 -35.08 -37.82 5.51
CA GLU A 629 -35.13 -38.80 6.61
C GLU A 629 -35.57 -40.21 6.16
#